data_AF-A0A0F9EKS9-F1
#
_entry.id   AF-A0A0F9EKS9-F1
#
_cell.length_a   1.000
_cell.length_b   1.000
_cell.length_c   1.000
_cell.angle_alpha   90.00
_cell.angle_beta   90.00
_cell.angle_gamma   90.00
#
_symmetry.space_group_name_H-M   'P 1'
#
loop_
_entity.id
_entity.type
_entity.pdbx_description
1 polymer ?
#
loop_
_entity_poly.entity_id
_entity_poly.type
_entity_poly.pdbx_seq_one_letter_code
_entity_poly.pdbx_strand_id
1 'polypeptide(L)'
;MATHDNIHIPGQSFPHWIWFTIEFFIVLGIALGISHQLTPVFEDIVVSQNWVCIQESHITTCSQEEEVTTNVQMLIWIFWGMITAIFFTWYIIIRGLILKKPILGNRS
;
A
#
# COMPACT_ATOMS: atom_id res chain seq x y z
N MET A 1 -5.82 -7.31 -61.85
CA MET A 1 -6.85 -7.48 -60.81
C MET A 1 -6.10 -7.56 -59.49
N ALA A 2 -5.98 -6.42 -58.81
CA ALA A 2 -5.22 -6.31 -57.57
C ALA A 2 -6.05 -6.91 -56.43
N THR A 3 -5.50 -7.92 -55.78
CA THR A 3 -6.09 -8.60 -54.62
C THR A 3 -6.11 -7.60 -53.45
N HIS A 4 -7.30 -7.32 -52.92
CA HIS A 4 -7.44 -6.62 -51.66
C HIS A 4 -7.07 -7.60 -50.54
N ASP A 5 -6.00 -7.28 -49.80
CA ASP A 5 -5.64 -8.01 -48.59
C ASP A 5 -6.70 -7.78 -47.51
N ASN A 6 -7.42 -8.85 -47.19
CA ASN A 6 -8.46 -8.93 -46.17
C ASN A 6 -7.93 -9.52 -44.86
N ILE A 7 -6.66 -9.26 -44.54
CA ILE A 7 -6.08 -9.61 -43.25
C ILE A 7 -6.53 -8.59 -42.20
N HIS A 8 -7.65 -8.89 -41.56
CA HIS A 8 -8.10 -8.18 -40.37
C HIS A 8 -7.18 -8.58 -39.20
N ILE A 9 -6.09 -7.83 -39.03
CA ILE A 9 -5.34 -7.83 -37.77
C ILE A 9 -6.16 -6.95 -36.81
N PRO A 10 -6.76 -7.48 -35.74
CA PRO A 10 -7.41 -6.65 -34.73
C PRO A 10 -6.32 -5.93 -33.94
N GLY A 11 -5.75 -4.89 -34.55
CA GLY A 11 -4.75 -4.01 -34.00
C GLY A 11 -5.39 -2.94 -33.13
N GLN A 12 -6.06 -3.34 -32.06
CA GLN A 12 -6.21 -2.44 -30.92
C GLN A 12 -5.49 -3.10 -29.74
N SER A 13 -4.26 -2.63 -29.51
CA SER A 13 -3.61 -2.73 -28.21
C SER A 13 -4.64 -2.34 -27.15
N PHE A 14 -4.87 -3.20 -26.16
CA PHE A 14 -5.84 -3.04 -25.08
C PHE A 14 -6.07 -1.58 -24.66
N PRO A 15 -7.32 -1.15 -24.34
CA PRO A 15 -7.60 0.21 -23.91
C PRO A 15 -6.61 0.65 -22.83
N HIS A 16 -6.04 1.85 -22.99
CA HIS A 16 -4.88 2.32 -22.22
C HIS A 16 -5.06 2.21 -20.68
N TRP A 17 -6.31 2.27 -20.21
CA TRP A 17 -6.66 2.05 -18.81
C TRP A 17 -6.30 0.65 -18.27
N ILE A 18 -6.36 -0.40 -19.10
CA ILE A 18 -6.02 -1.77 -18.69
C ILE A 18 -4.57 -1.87 -18.25
N TRP A 19 -3.66 -1.10 -18.86
CA TRP A 19 -2.26 -1.11 -18.47
C TRP A 19 -2.08 -0.55 -17.04
N PHE A 20 -2.86 0.48 -16.67
CA PHE A 20 -2.87 0.99 -15.28
C PHE A 20 -3.44 -0.01 -14.29
N THR A 21 -4.44 -0.78 -14.70
CA THR A 21 -5.02 -1.83 -13.86
C THR A 21 -4.00 -2.95 -13.61
N ILE A 22 -3.28 -3.39 -14.63
CA ILE A 22 -2.22 -4.41 -14.49
C ILE A 22 -1.11 -3.89 -13.58
N GLU A 23 -0.64 -2.67 -13.80
CA GLU A 23 0.37 -2.02 -12.96
C GLU A 23 -0.10 -1.90 -11.49
N PHE A 24 -1.37 -1.57 -11.27
CA PHE A 24 -1.97 -1.49 -9.94
C PHE A 24 -1.89 -2.81 -9.19
N PHE A 25 -2.22 -3.93 -9.82
CA PHE A 25 -2.16 -5.25 -9.17
C PHE A 25 -0.72 -5.66 -8.85
N ILE A 26 0.25 -5.31 -9.70
CA ILE A 26 1.67 -5.57 -9.44
C ILE A 26 2.13 -4.77 -8.20
N VAL A 27 1.84 -3.47 -8.17
CA VAL A 27 2.21 -2.60 -7.05
C VAL A 27 1.49 -3.02 -5.77
N LEU A 28 0.23 -3.42 -5.85
CA LEU A 28 -0.54 -3.96 -4.73
C LEU A 28 0.12 -5.21 -4.15
N GLY A 29 0.53 -6.15 -5.01
CA GLY A 29 1.21 -7.37 -4.58
C GLY A 29 2.53 -7.08 -3.86
N ILE A 30 3.34 -6.16 -4.38
CA ILE A 30 4.58 -5.72 -3.74
C ILE A 30 4.29 -5.03 -2.40
N ALA A 31 3.29 -4.15 -2.35
CA ALA A 31 2.93 -3.42 -1.14
C ALA A 31 2.42 -4.35 -0.03
N LEU A 32 1.59 -5.33 -0.38
CA LEU A 32 1.12 -6.36 0.55
C LEU A 32 2.28 -7.21 1.07
N GLY A 33 3.20 -7.62 0.18
CA GLY A 33 4.38 -8.38 0.55
C GLY A 33 5.27 -7.64 1.54
N ILE A 34 5.59 -6.36 1.26
CA ILE A 34 6.37 -5.52 2.16
C ILE A 34 5.63 -5.30 3.49
N SER A 35 4.35 -4.97 3.43
CA SER A 35 3.55 -4.71 4.64
C SER A 35 3.51 -5.92 5.55
N HIS A 36 3.34 -7.12 5.00
CA HIS A 36 3.32 -8.38 5.77
C HIS A 36 4.66 -8.65 6.49
N GLN A 37 5.78 -8.31 5.85
CA GLN A 37 7.10 -8.47 6.47
C GLN A 37 7.36 -7.46 7.60
N LEU A 38 6.71 -6.30 7.54
CA LEU A 38 6.88 -5.25 8.54
C LEU A 38 5.88 -5.33 9.69
N THR A 39 4.76 -6.05 9.55
CA THR A 39 3.76 -6.25 10.61
C THR A 39 4.35 -6.64 11.97
N PRO A 40 5.26 -7.65 12.10
CA PRO A 40 5.80 -8.02 13.42
C PRO A 40 6.59 -6.88 14.07
N VAL A 41 7.23 -6.01 13.27
CA VAL A 41 7.96 -4.85 13.79
C VAL A 41 7.01 -3.83 14.42
N PHE A 42 5.80 -3.69 13.88
CA PHE A 42 4.81 -2.75 14.41
C PHE A 42 4.03 -3.30 15.61
N GLU A 43 3.88 -4.62 15.72
CA GLU A 43 3.25 -5.23 16.89
C GLU A 43 3.99 -4.85 18.18
N ASP A 44 5.32 -4.87 18.16
CA ASP A 44 6.16 -4.49 19.30
C ASP A 44 6.06 -3.00 19.66
N ILE A 45 5.83 -2.13 18.67
CA ILE A 45 5.71 -0.68 18.85
C ILE A 45 4.33 -0.31 19.42
N VAL A 46 3.31 -1.10 19.10
CA VAL A 46 1.89 -0.81 19.38
C VAL A 46 1.41 -1.52 20.66
N VAL A 47 2.33 -2.07 21.45
CA VAL A 47 2.04 -2.63 22.76
C VAL A 47 1.50 -1.54 23.69
N SER A 48 0.24 -1.67 24.10
CA SER A 48 -0.33 -0.86 25.18
C SER A 48 -0.26 -1.64 26.49
N GLN A 49 0.37 -1.05 27.51
CA GLN A 49 0.28 -1.58 28.86
C GLN A 49 -1.09 -1.20 29.45
N ASN A 50 -1.92 -2.19 29.75
CA ASN A 50 -3.19 -1.96 30.42
C ASN A 50 -2.97 -1.99 31.94
N TRP A 51 -3.07 -0.82 32.57
CA TRP A 51 -2.98 -0.69 34.02
C TRP A 51 -4.37 -0.85 34.62
N VAL A 52 -4.61 -1.96 35.32
CA VAL A 52 -5.84 -2.13 36.09
C VAL A 52 -5.57 -1.58 37.48
N CYS A 53 -6.20 -0.45 37.78
CA CYS A 53 -6.15 0.15 39.11
C CYS A 53 -7.42 -0.18 39.87
N ILE A 54 -7.27 -0.78 41.04
CA ILE A 54 -8.38 -1.08 41.96
C ILE A 54 -8.25 -0.07 43.10
N GLN A 55 -9.36 0.58 43.45
CA GLN A 55 -9.38 1.53 44.57
C GLN A 55 -9.99 0.85 45.79
N GLU A 56 -9.18 0.63 46.82
CA GLU A 56 -9.67 0.23 48.14
C GLU A 56 -9.47 1.39 49.11
N SER A 57 -10.60 1.97 49.54
CA SER A 57 -10.76 2.96 50.62
C SER A 57 -9.47 3.71 51.01
N HIS A 58 -9.04 4.67 50.19
CA HIS A 58 -7.92 5.61 50.40
C HIS A 58 -6.55 5.23 49.82
N ILE A 59 -6.34 4.02 49.29
CA ILE A 59 -5.13 3.66 48.54
C ILE A 59 -5.53 3.14 47.15
N THR A 60 -4.85 3.64 46.12
CA THR A 60 -4.99 3.13 44.75
C THR A 60 -3.80 2.26 44.44
N THR A 61 -4.02 0.96 44.31
CA THR A 61 -3.01 0.02 43.84
C THR A 61 -3.20 -0.19 42.35
N CYS A 62 -2.15 0.07 41.57
CA CYS A 62 -2.13 -0.24 40.15
C CYS A 62 -1.15 -1.39 39.95
N SER A 63 -1.66 -2.53 39.49
CA SER A 63 -0.85 -3.67 39.07
C SER A 63 -0.86 -3.72 37.55
N GLN A 64 0.30 -3.99 36.97
CA GLN A 64 0.42 -4.28 35.55
C GLN A 64 -0.05 -5.72 35.34
N GLU A 65 -1.15 -5.91 34.61
CA GLU A 65 -1.50 -7.24 34.10
C GLU A 65 -0.52 -7.60 32.97
N GLU A 66 0.09 -8.78 33.06
CA GLU A 66 0.99 -9.35 32.05
C GLU A 66 0.20 -9.94 30.87
N GLU A 67 -0.92 -9.31 30.49
CA GLU A 67 -1.50 -9.53 29.17
C GLU A 67 -0.98 -8.42 28.27
N VAL A 68 -0.01 -8.76 27.42
CA VAL A 68 0.46 -7.89 26.35
C VAL A 68 -0.68 -7.75 25.35
N THR A 69 -1.59 -6.81 25.61
CA THR A 69 -2.69 -6.52 24.70
C THR A 69 -2.16 -5.65 23.57
N THR A 70 -2.05 -6.22 22.37
CA THR A 70 -1.75 -5.44 21.16
C THR A 70 -3.02 -4.72 20.73
N ASN A 71 -2.91 -3.41 20.44
CA ASN A 71 -4.06 -2.67 19.93
C ASN A 71 -4.29 -3.04 18.45
N VAL A 72 -5.12 -4.06 18.24
CA VAL A 72 -5.43 -4.61 16.91
C VAL A 72 -5.97 -3.53 15.96
N GLN A 73 -6.73 -2.56 16.48
CA GLN A 73 -7.26 -1.48 15.65
C GLN A 73 -6.17 -0.58 15.11
N MET A 74 -5.20 -0.17 15.94
CA MET A 74 -4.05 0.63 15.50
C MET A 74 -3.20 -0.14 14.48
N LEU A 75 -3.02 -1.45 14.67
CA LEU A 75 -2.25 -2.28 13.74
C LEU A 75 -2.90 -2.33 12.34
N ILE A 76 -4.22 -2.45 12.27
CA ILE A 76 -4.98 -2.41 10.99
C ILE A 76 -4.81 -1.05 10.31
N TRP A 77 -4.90 0.05 11.05
CA TRP A 77 -4.70 1.39 10.49
C TRP A 77 -3.28 1.59 9.95
N ILE A 78 -2.26 1.13 10.67
CA ILE A 78 -0.86 1.19 10.25
C ILE A 78 -0.63 0.35 8.99
N PHE A 79 -1.19 -0.86 8.95
CA PHE A 79 -1.10 -1.74 7.78
C PHE A 79 -1.66 -1.09 6.51
N TRP A 80 -2.88 -0.56 6.56
CA TRP A 80 -3.47 0.15 5.42
C TRP A 80 -2.75 1.47 5.09
N GLY A 81 -2.21 2.15 6.11
CA GLY A 81 -1.37 3.33 5.96
C GLY A 81 -0.10 3.04 5.15
N MET A 82 0.59 1.93 5.40
CA MET A 82 1.77 1.52 4.64
C MET A 82 1.45 1.24 3.17
N ILE A 83 0.37 0.49 2.92
CA ILE A 83 -0.09 0.21 1.55
C ILE A 83 -0.30 1.54 0.83
N THR A 84 -1.05 2.46 1.44
CA THR A 84 -1.35 3.78 0.86
C THR A 84 -0.07 4.59 0.60
N ALA A 85 0.88 4.61 1.53
CA ALA A 85 2.14 5.34 1.37
C ALA A 85 2.98 4.82 0.17
N ILE A 86 3.02 3.50 -0.03
CA ILE A 86 3.71 2.88 -1.18
C ILE A 86 3.02 3.29 -2.49
N PHE A 87 1.69 3.28 -2.53
CA PHE A 87 0.92 3.74 -3.68
C PHE A 87 1.20 5.22 -4.01
N PHE A 88 1.14 6.10 -3.01
CA PHE A 88 1.45 7.52 -3.19
C PHE A 88 2.87 7.72 -3.73
N THR A 89 3.84 6.99 -3.18
CA THR A 89 5.22 7.00 -3.65
C THR A 89 5.32 6.56 -5.12
N TRP A 90 4.70 5.45 -5.49
CA TRP A 90 4.74 4.95 -6.88
C TRP A 90 4.06 5.91 -7.88
N TYR A 91 2.81 6.28 -7.62
CA TYR A 91 2.00 7.02 -8.58
C TYR A 91 2.32 8.52 -8.63
N ILE A 92 2.82 9.13 -7.54
CA ILE A 92 3.20 10.54 -7.54
C ILE A 92 4.67 10.73 -7.88
N ILE A 93 5.59 9.96 -7.27
CA ILE A 93 7.04 10.17 -7.43
C ILE A 93 7.52 9.49 -8.70
N ILE A 94 7.32 8.18 -8.85
CA ILE A 94 7.87 7.43 -9.99
C ILE A 94 7.09 7.79 -11.26
N ARG A 95 5.77 7.71 -11.23
CA ARG A 95 4.99 8.02 -12.43
C ARG A 95 4.94 9.53 -12.75
N GLY A 96 4.81 10.39 -11.75
CA GLY A 96 4.67 11.84 -11.93
C GLY A 96 5.99 12.58 -12.22
N LEU A 97 7.12 12.14 -11.67
CA LEU A 97 8.42 12.82 -11.86
C LEU A 97 9.31 12.13 -12.91
N ILE A 98 9.28 10.79 -13.02
CA ILE A 98 10.17 10.08 -13.96
C ILE A 98 9.64 10.13 -15.42
N LEU A 99 8.31 10.13 -15.65
CA LEU A 99 7.72 10.21 -17.00
C LEU A 99 7.47 11.64 -17.49
N LYS A 100 7.82 12.67 -16.71
CA LYS A 100 7.98 14.05 -17.21
C LYS A 100 9.30 14.26 -17.97
N LYS A 101 10.02 13.19 -18.34
CA LYS A 101 11.04 13.29 -19.39
C LYS A 101 10.30 13.61 -20.70
N PRO A 102 10.51 14.77 -21.32
CA PRO A 102 9.81 15.16 -22.54
C PRO A 102 10.18 14.16 -23.64
N ILE A 103 9.26 13.25 -23.93
CA ILE A 103 9.21 12.56 -25.22
C ILE A 103 8.77 13.60 -26.27
N LEU A 104 9.51 13.69 -27.38
CA LEU A 104 9.41 14.67 -28.47
C LEU A 104 10.10 16.04 -28.26
N GLY A 105 11.42 16.03 -28.21
CA GLY A 105 12.19 16.93 -29.07
C GLY A 105 12.28 16.32 -30.48
N ASN A 106 11.19 16.32 -31.24
CA ASN A 106 11.20 15.94 -32.66
C ASN A 106 10.92 17.20 -33.50
N ARG A 107 11.95 17.57 -34.27
CA ARG A 107 12.03 18.59 -35.32
C ARG A 107 10.71 19.26 -35.74
N SER A 108 10.65 20.56 -35.51
CA SER A 108 10.26 21.56 -36.51
C SER A 108 11.35 22.61 -36.59
#